data_AF-A0A7C6S3L1-F1
#
_entry.id   AF-A0A7C6S3L1-F1
#
_cell.length_a   1.000
_cell.length_b   1.000
_cell.length_c   1.000
_cell.angle_alpha   90.00
_cell.angle_beta   90.00
_cell.angle_gamma   90.00
#
_symmetry.space_group_name_H-M   'P 1'
#
loop_
_entity.id
_entity.type
_entity.pdbx_description
1 polymer ?
#
loop_
_entity_poly.entity_id
_entity_poly.type
_entity_poly.pdbx_seq_one_letter_code
_entity_poly.pdbx_strand_id
1 'polypeptide(L)'
;MKTLLFNPTGKSLFSVIGGVVALLQPTIPFILLCTLMVLGDVYTAWSLSRRVKRKFPNASDGKFKSIYFGRVFITLIKIYVLIILAFLIETYIFEGLQIKLTNISAGAVCFWQLWSMLENESSCSDERWARVLQKVLVDKTARHFDVDLSDLKREQ
;
A
#
# COMPACT_ATOMS: atom_id res chain seq x y z
N MET A 1 0.34 1.54 35.81
CA MET A 1 1.41 2.11 34.96
C MET A 1 2.66 2.50 35.78
N LYS A 2 2.54 3.29 36.86
CA LYS A 2 3.69 3.64 37.74
C LYS A 2 4.38 2.42 38.39
N THR A 3 3.65 1.37 38.76
CA THR A 3 4.20 0.12 39.33
C THR A 3 4.94 -0.77 38.33
N LEU A 4 4.64 -0.65 37.04
CA LEU A 4 5.28 -1.42 35.96
C LEU A 4 6.65 -0.83 35.56
N LEU A 5 6.82 0.49 35.72
CA LEU A 5 8.07 1.21 35.44
C LEU A 5 9.14 1.07 36.54
N PHE A 6 8.74 0.72 37.77
CA PHE A 6 9.66 0.58 38.91
C PHE A 6 10.11 -0.86 39.20
N ASN A 7 9.48 -1.87 38.59
CA ASN A 7 9.88 -3.27 38.72
C ASN A 7 11.10 -3.56 37.81
N PRO A 8 12.21 -4.15 38.30
CA PRO A 8 13.41 -4.45 37.49
C PRO A 8 13.12 -5.20 36.19
N THR A 9 12.18 -6.15 36.19
CA THR A 9 11.75 -6.86 34.97
C THR A 9 11.05 -5.95 33.97
N GLY A 10 10.23 -5.01 34.43
CA GLY A 10 9.61 -4.00 33.58
C GLY A 10 10.64 -3.09 32.92
N LYS A 11 11.63 -2.62 33.69
CA LYS A 11 12.74 -1.80 33.16
C LYS A 11 13.54 -2.51 32.09
N SER A 12 13.89 -3.79 32.29
CA SER A 12 14.60 -4.59 31.30
C SER A 12 13.78 -4.75 30.01
N LEU A 13 12.48 -5.01 30.11
CA LEU A 13 11.61 -5.12 28.94
C LEU A 13 11.56 -3.81 28.14
N PHE A 14 11.36 -2.67 28.81
CA PHE A 14 11.37 -1.36 28.14
C PHE A 14 12.73 -1.04 27.52
N SER A 15 13.83 -1.45 28.15
CA SER A 15 15.17 -1.27 27.60
C SER A 15 15.39 -2.10 26.34
N VAL A 16 14.91 -3.36 26.30
CA VAL A 16 15.00 -4.21 25.11
C VAL A 16 14.14 -3.65 23.98
N ILE A 17 12.90 -3.25 24.26
CA ILE A 17 12.01 -2.63 23.26
C ILE A 17 12.62 -1.33 22.75
N GLY A 18 13.15 -0.48 23.64
CA GLY A 18 13.83 0.75 23.27
C GLY A 18 15.06 0.51 22.39
N GLY A 19 15.85 -0.53 22.70
CA GLY A 19 16.97 -0.95 21.87
C GLY A 19 16.55 -1.37 20.47
N VAL A 20 15.49 -2.19 20.34
CA VAL A 20 14.95 -2.60 19.04
C VAL A 20 14.42 -1.39 18.26
N VAL A 21 13.69 -0.49 18.91
CA VAL A 21 13.18 0.73 18.26
C VAL A 21 14.32 1.63 17.80
N ALA A 22 15.38 1.79 18.60
CA ALA A 22 16.56 2.58 18.24
C ALA A 22 17.29 1.97 17.02
N LEU A 23 17.43 0.64 16.96
CA LEU A 23 18.01 -0.06 15.81
C LEU A 23 17.18 0.12 14.54
N LEU A 24 15.86 0.09 14.66
CA LEU A 24 14.94 0.23 13.52
C LEU A 24 14.57 1.68 13.19
N GLN A 25 15.05 2.66 13.95
CA GLN A 25 14.76 4.08 13.77
C GLN A 25 14.96 4.57 12.31
N PRO A 26 15.98 4.13 11.56
CA PRO A 26 16.17 4.53 10.16
C PRO A 26 15.03 4.12 9.23
N THR A 27 14.26 3.09 9.58
CA THR A 27 13.15 2.58 8.76
C THR A 27 11.85 3.37 8.92
N ILE A 28 11.72 4.15 10.02
CA ILE A 28 10.50 4.85 10.40
C ILE A 28 9.94 5.77 9.29
N PRO A 29 10.76 6.61 8.61
CA PRO A 29 10.24 7.48 7.54
C PRO A 29 9.59 6.70 6.39
N PHE A 30 10.19 5.57 6.00
CA PHE A 30 9.67 4.72 4.93
C PHE A 30 8.38 4.00 5.34
N ILE A 31 8.34 3.50 6.59
CA ILE A 31 7.13 2.90 7.17
C ILE A 31 5.99 3.90 7.14
N LEU A 32 6.18 5.11 7.68
CA LEU A 32 5.16 6.15 7.72
C LEU A 32 4.66 6.53 6.32
N LEU A 33 5.58 6.72 5.37
CA LEU A 33 5.22 7.06 4.00
C LEU A 33 4.38 5.95 3.36
N CYS A 34 4.81 4.69 3.48
CA CYS A 34 4.06 3.56 2.92
C CYS A 34 2.69 3.38 3.59
N THR A 35 2.58 3.64 4.91
CA THR A 35 1.30 3.64 5.61
C THR A 35 0.35 4.68 5.02
N LEU A 36 0.81 5.91 4.81
CA LEU A 36 0.00 6.97 4.20
C LEU A 36 -0.47 6.58 2.79
N MET A 37 0.42 5.99 1.99
CA MET A 37 0.07 5.49 0.65
C MET A 37 -1.00 4.40 0.69
N VAL A 38 -0.90 3.44 1.62
CA VAL A 38 -1.91 2.38 1.79
C VAL A 38 -3.26 2.96 2.23
N LEU A 39 -3.25 3.92 3.16
CA LEU A 39 -4.49 4.57 3.59
C LEU A 39 -5.12 5.40 2.45
N GLY A 40 -4.31 6.09 1.65
CA GLY A 40 -4.74 6.81 0.46
C GLY A 40 -5.39 5.88 -0.57
N ASP A 41 -4.76 4.75 -0.86
CA ASP A 41 -5.31 3.73 -1.74
C ASP A 41 -6.69 3.24 -1.28
N VAL A 42 -6.79 2.85 0.00
CA VAL A 42 -8.07 2.39 0.60
C VAL A 42 -9.14 3.47 0.56
N TYR A 43 -8.76 4.73 0.78
CA TYR A 43 -9.66 5.86 0.67
C TYR A 43 -10.18 6.02 -0.77
N THR A 44 -9.31 5.95 -1.78
CA THR A 44 -9.73 6.04 -3.19
C THR A 44 -10.63 4.89 -3.61
N ALA A 45 -10.36 3.66 -3.14
CA ALA A 45 -11.21 2.50 -3.38
C ALA A 45 -12.60 2.66 -2.74
N TRP A 46 -12.66 3.21 -1.52
CA TRP A 46 -13.93 3.52 -0.86
C TRP A 46 -14.70 4.64 -1.59
N SER A 47 -14.01 5.70 -2.00
CA SER A 47 -14.59 6.78 -2.82
C SER A 47 -15.19 6.23 -4.12
N LEU A 48 -14.45 5.36 -4.82
CA LEU A 48 -14.92 4.65 -6.00
C LEU A 48 -16.18 3.83 -5.68
N SER A 49 -16.18 3.04 -4.61
CA SER A 49 -17.34 2.23 -4.20
C SER A 49 -18.61 3.09 -4.04
N ARG A 50 -18.48 4.31 -3.50
CA ARG A 50 -19.58 5.28 -3.40
C ARG A 50 -20.01 5.88 -4.75
N ARG A 51 -19.09 6.05 -5.71
CA ARG A 51 -19.41 6.49 -7.08
C ARG A 51 -20.14 5.37 -7.84
N VAL A 52 -19.64 4.14 -7.73
CA VAL A 52 -20.27 2.95 -8.33
C VAL A 52 -21.68 2.76 -7.77
N LYS A 53 -21.91 2.89 -6.46
CA LYS A 53 -23.28 2.81 -5.90
C LYS A 53 -24.23 3.83 -6.53
N ARG A 54 -23.75 5.04 -6.85
CA ARG A 54 -24.56 6.10 -7.46
C ARG A 54 -24.85 5.83 -8.94
N LYS A 55 -23.88 5.35 -9.71
CA LYS A 55 -24.02 5.08 -11.16
C LYS A 55 -24.68 3.73 -11.44
N PHE A 56 -24.41 2.73 -10.59
CA PHE A 56 -24.85 1.33 -10.71
C PHE A 56 -25.34 0.80 -9.35
N PRO A 57 -26.61 1.04 -8.98
CA PRO A 57 -27.14 0.76 -7.64
C PRO A 57 -27.05 -0.71 -7.21
N ASN A 58 -27.06 -1.65 -8.15
CA ASN A 58 -27.02 -3.09 -7.88
C ASN A 58 -25.59 -3.68 -7.87
N ALA A 59 -24.58 -2.91 -8.28
CA ALA A 59 -23.21 -3.42 -8.44
C ALA A 59 -22.32 -3.23 -7.20
N SER A 60 -22.69 -2.34 -6.27
CA SER A 60 -21.91 -2.07 -5.05
C SER A 60 -22.82 -1.61 -3.92
N ASP A 61 -22.36 -1.78 -2.67
CA ASP A 61 -23.04 -1.33 -1.46
C ASP A 61 -22.58 0.06 -0.99
N GLY A 62 -21.45 0.57 -1.50
CA GLY A 62 -20.86 1.85 -1.10
C GLY A 62 -20.36 1.94 0.35
N LYS A 63 -20.35 0.84 1.09
CA LYS A 63 -20.03 0.77 2.53
C LYS A 63 -18.62 0.25 2.78
N PHE A 64 -17.94 0.81 3.77
CA PHE A 64 -16.67 0.28 4.27
C PHE A 64 -16.94 -0.92 5.21
N LYS A 65 -16.61 -2.14 4.77
CA LYS A 65 -16.80 -3.37 5.55
C LYS A 65 -15.56 -3.69 6.40
N SER A 66 -15.77 -4.25 7.59
CA SER A 66 -14.70 -4.69 8.50
C SER A 66 -13.70 -5.68 7.87
N ILE A 67 -14.16 -6.52 6.95
CA ILE A 67 -13.28 -7.44 6.19
C ILE A 67 -12.20 -6.67 5.41
N TYR A 68 -12.53 -5.49 4.85
CA TYR A 68 -11.54 -4.67 4.15
C TYR A 68 -10.52 -4.09 5.12
N PHE A 69 -10.96 -3.67 6.31
CA PHE A 69 -10.04 -3.22 7.35
C PHE A 69 -9.02 -4.30 7.72
N GLY A 70 -9.45 -5.55 7.93
CA GLY A 70 -8.54 -6.67 8.19
C GLY A 70 -7.50 -6.86 7.08
N ARG A 71 -7.89 -6.71 5.81
CA ARG A 71 -6.96 -6.78 4.67
C ARG A 71 -5.92 -5.65 4.72
N VAL A 72 -6.34 -4.43 5.06
CA VAL A 72 -5.42 -3.28 5.20
C VAL A 72 -4.36 -3.56 6.26
N PHE A 73 -4.75 -4.10 7.43
CA PHE A 73 -3.81 -4.44 8.49
C PHE A 73 -2.78 -5.47 8.03
N ILE A 74 -3.22 -6.52 7.35
CA ILE A 74 -2.32 -7.55 6.81
C ILE A 74 -1.36 -6.93 5.77
N THR A 75 -1.85 -6.05 4.90
CA THR A 75 -1.02 -5.34 3.92
C THR A 75 0.04 -4.48 4.60
N LEU A 76 -0.33 -3.72 5.63
CA LEU A 76 0.62 -2.91 6.40
C LEU A 76 1.69 -3.77 7.08
N ILE A 77 1.30 -4.89 7.71
CA ILE A 77 2.26 -5.82 8.34
C ILE A 77 3.26 -6.33 7.29
N LYS A 78 2.79 -6.78 6.13
CA LYS A 78 3.67 -7.25 5.04
C LYS A 78 4.64 -6.17 4.57
N ILE A 79 4.17 -4.94 4.40
CA ILE A 79 5.00 -3.82 4.00
C ILE A 79 6.04 -3.50 5.08
N TYR A 80 5.66 -3.48 6.35
CA TYR A 80 6.60 -3.18 7.43
C TYR A 80 7.70 -4.23 7.53
N VAL A 81 7.33 -5.52 7.42
CA VAL A 81 8.29 -6.62 7.34
C VAL A 81 9.23 -6.45 6.14
N LEU A 82 8.71 -6.11 4.95
CA LEU A 82 9.51 -5.86 3.76
C LEU A 82 10.53 -4.73 3.98
N ILE A 83 10.09 -3.58 4.51
CA ILE A 83 10.96 -2.42 4.74
C ILE A 83 12.04 -2.73 5.78
N ILE A 84 11.68 -3.37 6.89
CA ILE A 84 12.63 -3.76 7.94
C ILE A 84 13.64 -4.76 7.36
N LEU A 85 13.18 -5.77 6.62
CA LEU A 85 14.07 -6.77 6.03
C LEU A 85 15.02 -6.15 5.00
N ALA A 86 14.51 -5.25 4.13
CA ALA A 86 15.33 -4.52 3.17
C ALA A 86 16.43 -3.71 3.86
N PHE A 87 16.09 -3.04 4.97
CA PHE A 87 17.06 -2.31 5.77
C PHE A 87 18.11 -3.22 6.41
N LEU A 88 17.71 -4.37 6.96
CA LEU A 88 18.65 -5.31 7.56
C LEU A 88 19.59 -5.92 6.50
N ILE A 89 19.09 -6.25 5.31
CA ILE A 89 19.92 -6.72 4.19
C ILE A 89 20.88 -5.63 3.73
N GLU A 90 20.39 -4.41 3.54
CA GLU A 90 21.20 -3.25 3.18
C GLU A 90 22.33 -3.01 4.19
N THR A 91 22.02 -3.10 5.49
CA THR A 91 22.95 -2.81 6.58
C THR A 91 23.98 -3.92 6.80
N TYR A 92 23.56 -5.19 6.79
CA TYR A 92 24.39 -6.31 7.26
C TYR A 92 24.89 -7.24 6.15
N ILE A 93 24.24 -7.25 4.98
CA ILE A 93 24.61 -8.15 3.87
C ILE A 93 25.28 -7.37 2.75
N PHE A 94 24.74 -6.21 2.39
CA PHE A 94 25.31 -5.32 1.38
C PHE A 94 26.24 -4.25 1.98
N GLU A 95 26.83 -4.55 3.14
CA GLU A 95 27.79 -3.67 3.79
C GLU A 95 28.93 -3.28 2.81
N GLY A 96 29.17 -1.98 2.66
CA GLY A 96 30.16 -1.43 1.74
C GLY A 96 29.69 -1.23 0.29
N LEU A 97 28.50 -1.72 -0.08
CA LEU A 97 27.88 -1.43 -1.38
C LEU A 97 26.91 -0.25 -1.24
N GLN A 98 26.91 0.68 -2.20
CA GLN A 98 26.01 1.84 -2.21
C GLN A 98 24.59 1.49 -2.73
N ILE A 99 24.01 0.37 -2.27
CA ILE A 99 22.70 -0.10 -2.70
C ILE A 99 21.64 0.37 -1.71
N LYS A 100 20.82 1.35 -2.11
CA LYS A 100 19.72 1.88 -1.30
C LYS A 100 18.48 0.99 -1.35
N LEU A 101 18.60 -0.25 -0.90
CA LEU A 101 17.56 -1.28 -1.05
C LEU A 101 16.25 -0.89 -0.34
N THR A 102 16.35 -0.24 0.81
CA THR A 102 15.20 0.26 1.56
C THR A 102 14.43 1.31 0.76
N ASN A 103 15.14 2.26 0.12
CA ASN A 103 14.54 3.28 -0.74
C ASN A 103 13.87 2.67 -1.96
N ILE A 104 14.53 1.71 -2.61
CA ILE A 104 13.99 1.02 -3.78
C ILE A 104 12.70 0.26 -3.40
N SER A 105 12.73 -0.46 -2.28
CA SER A 105 11.58 -1.22 -1.79
C SER A 105 10.39 -0.32 -1.43
N ALA A 106 10.64 0.76 -0.69
CA ALA A 106 9.62 1.75 -0.36
C ALA A 106 9.08 2.45 -1.62
N GLY A 107 9.95 2.79 -2.57
CA GLY A 107 9.59 3.38 -3.85
C GLY A 107 8.68 2.45 -4.66
N ALA A 108 8.98 1.15 -4.70
CA ALA A 108 8.14 0.16 -5.36
C ALA A 108 6.75 0.05 -4.72
N VAL A 109 6.67 0.02 -3.39
CA VAL A 109 5.38 0.03 -2.65
C VAL A 109 4.60 1.31 -2.95
N CYS A 110 5.24 2.47 -2.88
CA CYS A 110 4.59 3.76 -3.16
C CYS A 110 4.07 3.81 -4.60
N PHE A 111 4.87 3.35 -5.57
CA PHE A 111 4.46 3.30 -6.97
C PHE A 111 3.25 2.38 -7.16
N TRP A 112 3.25 1.21 -6.53
CA TRP A 112 2.13 0.26 -6.58
C TRP A 112 0.84 0.88 -6.03
N GLN A 113 0.92 1.54 -4.86
CA GLN A 113 -0.25 2.18 -4.26
C GLN A 113 -0.74 3.39 -5.06
N LEU A 114 0.18 4.19 -5.61
CA LEU A 114 -0.19 5.29 -6.50
C LEU A 114 -0.89 4.77 -7.76
N TRP A 115 -0.41 3.67 -8.32
CA TRP A 115 -1.02 3.03 -9.48
C TRP A 115 -2.45 2.58 -9.18
N SER A 116 -2.67 1.91 -8.04
CA SER A 116 -4.00 1.51 -7.57
C SER A 116 -4.93 2.71 -7.33
N MET A 117 -4.42 3.81 -6.77
CA MET A 117 -5.18 5.06 -6.62
C MET A 117 -5.62 5.65 -7.98
N LEU A 118 -4.71 5.66 -8.97
CA LEU A 118 -5.02 6.16 -10.31
C LEU A 118 -6.07 5.28 -11.01
N GLU A 119 -5.99 3.97 -10.86
CA GLU A 119 -7.00 3.03 -11.34
C GLU A 119 -8.38 3.32 -10.70
N ASN A 120 -8.41 3.52 -9.37
CA ASN A 120 -9.63 3.86 -8.66
C ASN A 120 -10.23 5.21 -9.08
N GLU A 121 -9.38 6.20 -9.34
CA GLU A 121 -9.80 7.54 -9.76
C GLU A 121 -10.22 7.64 -11.22
N SER A 122 -9.55 6.90 -12.11
CA SER A 122 -9.97 6.80 -13.50
C SER A 122 -11.27 6.01 -13.65
N SER A 123 -11.56 5.08 -12.73
CA SER A 123 -12.79 4.30 -12.75
C SER A 123 -14.03 5.17 -12.52
N CYS A 124 -15.06 4.97 -13.35
CA CYS A 124 -16.28 5.79 -13.37
C CYS A 124 -16.05 7.29 -13.64
N SER A 125 -14.90 7.67 -14.22
CA SER A 125 -14.60 9.03 -14.67
C SER A 125 -14.62 9.12 -16.21
N ASP A 126 -15.20 10.20 -16.73
CA ASP A 126 -15.31 10.47 -18.18
C ASP A 126 -14.19 11.39 -18.71
N GLU A 127 -13.28 11.81 -17.83
CA GLU A 127 -12.17 12.71 -18.16
C GLU A 127 -11.19 12.10 -19.18
N ARG A 128 -10.56 12.97 -19.99
CA ARG A 128 -9.64 12.54 -21.06
C ARG A 128 -8.46 11.73 -20.52
N TRP A 129 -7.87 12.14 -19.40
CA TRP A 129 -6.76 11.44 -18.77
C TRP A 129 -7.18 10.07 -18.22
N ALA A 130 -8.41 9.96 -17.68
CA ALA A 130 -8.96 8.72 -17.15
C ALA A 130 -9.15 7.69 -18.26
N ARG A 131 -9.67 8.11 -19.43
CA ARG A 131 -9.80 7.24 -20.61
C ARG A 131 -8.45 6.74 -21.13
N VAL A 132 -7.41 7.57 -21.10
CA VAL A 132 -6.05 7.14 -21.47
C VAL A 132 -5.51 6.12 -20.47
N LEU A 133 -5.68 6.38 -19.17
CA LEU A 133 -5.21 5.48 -18.11
C LEU A 133 -5.90 4.11 -18.19
N GLN A 134 -7.23 4.09 -18.38
CA GLN A 134 -8.00 2.86 -18.60
C GLN A 134 -7.49 2.08 -19.83
N LYS A 135 -7.19 2.75 -20.94
CA LYS A 135 -6.65 2.09 -22.14
C LYS A 135 -5.29 1.44 -21.87
N VAL A 136 -4.39 2.14 -21.17
CA VAL A 136 -3.07 1.60 -20.80
C VAL A 136 -3.20 0.40 -19.86
N LEU A 137 -4.11 0.46 -18.90
CA LEU A 137 -4.39 -0.65 -17.96
C LEU A 137 -4.97 -1.88 -18.66
N VAL A 138 -5.94 -1.67 -19.55
CA VAL A 138 -6.58 -2.74 -20.32
C VAL A 138 -5.58 -3.39 -21.28
N ASP A 139 -4.76 -2.61 -22.00
CA ASP A 139 -3.75 -3.15 -22.92
C ASP A 139 -2.68 -4.00 -22.20
N LYS A 140 -2.30 -3.60 -20.99
CA LYS A 140 -1.36 -4.38 -20.15
C LYS A 140 -1.95 -5.73 -19.72
N THR A 141 -3.27 -5.77 -19.48
CA THR A 141 -3.99 -7.00 -19.10
C THR A 141 -4.23 -7.91 -20.30
N ALA A 142 -4.61 -7.33 -21.45
CA ALA A 142 -4.81 -8.03 -22.73
C ALA A 142 -3.59 -8.86 -23.12
N ARG A 143 -2.41 -8.26 -23.02
CA ARG A 143 -1.14 -8.89 -23.40
C ARG A 143 -0.71 -10.04 -22.49
N HIS A 144 -1.20 -10.08 -21.25
CA HIS A 144 -0.88 -11.14 -20.29
C HIS A 144 -1.91 -12.27 -20.28
N PHE A 145 -3.13 -12.03 -20.78
CA PHE A 145 -4.24 -12.98 -20.70
C PHE A 145 -4.80 -13.44 -22.05
N ASP A 146 -4.29 -12.96 -23.19
CA ASP A 146 -4.72 -13.35 -24.55
C ASP A 146 -6.25 -13.27 -24.74
N VAL A 147 -6.88 -12.30 -24.07
CA VAL A 147 -8.32 -12.03 -24.14
C VAL A 147 -8.53 -10.94 -25.19
N ASP A 148 -9.31 -11.26 -26.23
CA ASP A 148 -9.71 -10.30 -27.26
C ASP A 148 -10.69 -9.28 -26.66
N LEU A 149 -10.20 -8.05 -26.44
CA LEU A 149 -10.93 -6.93 -25.84
C LEU A 149 -11.60 -6.04 -26.89
N SER A 150 -11.76 -6.53 -28.12
CA SER A 150 -12.42 -5.81 -29.22
C SER A 150 -13.87 -5.39 -28.90
N ASP A 151 -14.54 -6.08 -27.97
CA ASP A 151 -15.91 -5.76 -27.57
C ASP A 151 -16.01 -4.55 -26.63
N LEU A 152 -15.02 -4.31 -25.75
CA LEU A 152 -14.98 -3.07 -24.93
C LEU A 152 -14.62 -1.82 -25.75
N LYS A 153 -14.03 -2.01 -26.94
CA LYS A 153 -13.70 -0.93 -27.87
C LYS A 153 -14.92 -0.44 -28.67
N ARG A 154 -16.01 -1.22 -28.71
CA ARG A 154 -17.21 -0.93 -29.51
C ARG A 154 -18.34 -0.20 -28.75
N GLU A 155 -18.29 -0.16 -27.42
CA GLU A 155 -19.33 0.47 -26.58
C GLU A 155 -18.91 1.79 -25.90
N GLN A 156 -17.81 2.43 -26.36
CA GLN A 156 -17.45 3.80 -25.95
C GLN A 156 -18.02 4.89 -26.87
#